data_AF-A0A800GJB6-F1
#
_entry.id   AF-A0A800GJB6-F1
#
_cell.length_a   1.000
_cell.length_b   1.000
_cell.length_c   1.000
_cell.angle_alpha   90.00
_cell.angle_beta   90.00
_cell.angle_gamma   90.00
#
_symmetry.space_group_name_H-M   'P 1'
#
loop_
_entity.id
_entity.type
_entity.pdbx_description
1 polymer ?
#
loop_
_entity_poly.entity_id
_entity_poly.type
_entity_poly.pdbx_seq_one_letter_code
_entity_poly.pdbx_strand_id
1 'polypeptide(L)'
;MKKADLSLKIERLCRLLDVPIASYYYKNVTKTEEKNLHARMKVIHHNNFESYGRRRMKKALASEGFHLGQFKIARLMKEAGVIANVPKKPHYYPSGKQMPNIPNLLQRKFNP
;
A
#
# COMPACT_ATOMS: atom_id res chain seq x y z
N MET A 1 -38.91 12.62 -32.23
CA MET A 1 -38.36 13.27 -31.02
C MET A 1 -37.55 14.49 -31.45
N LYS A 2 -37.83 15.68 -30.92
CA LYS A 2 -37.05 16.90 -31.23
C LYS A 2 -35.63 16.70 -30.70
N LYS A 3 -34.63 16.72 -31.59
CA LYS A 3 -33.21 16.67 -31.18
C LYS A 3 -32.88 17.96 -30.43
N ALA A 4 -32.08 17.85 -29.39
CA ALA A 4 -31.56 19.02 -28.67
C ALA A 4 -30.76 19.89 -29.64
N ASP A 5 -31.02 21.20 -29.61
CA ASP A 5 -30.33 22.17 -30.46
C ASP A 5 -28.84 22.23 -30.06
N LEU A 6 -27.93 21.93 -31.01
CA LEU A 6 -26.49 21.86 -30.73
C LEU A 6 -25.86 23.23 -30.43
N SER A 7 -26.60 24.33 -30.65
CA SER A 7 -26.12 25.69 -30.40
C SER A 7 -26.24 26.14 -28.93
N LEU A 8 -26.84 25.34 -28.05
CA LEU A 8 -27.09 25.72 -26.66
C LEU A 8 -25.80 25.66 -25.82
N LYS A 9 -25.43 26.81 -25.22
CA LYS A 9 -24.32 26.89 -24.27
C LYS A 9 -24.62 26.05 -23.03
N ILE A 10 -23.61 25.30 -22.56
CA ILE A 10 -23.68 24.46 -21.35
C ILE A 10 -24.15 25.26 -20.12
N GLU A 11 -23.71 26.51 -19.98
CA GLU A 11 -24.19 27.43 -18.92
C GLU A 11 -25.72 27.55 -18.87
N ARG A 12 -26.35 27.70 -20.04
CA ARG A 12 -27.80 27.87 -20.12
C ARG A 12 -28.52 26.58 -19.77
N LEU A 13 -27.99 25.44 -20.21
CA LEU A 13 -28.46 24.12 -19.84
C LEU A 13 -28.38 23.88 -18.33
N CYS A 14 -27.23 24.17 -17.71
CA CYS A 14 -27.04 24.05 -16.28
C CYS A 14 -28.00 24.95 -15.47
N ARG A 15 -28.21 26.21 -15.91
CA ARG A 15 -29.21 27.11 -15.29
C ARG A 15 -30.64 26.59 -15.42
N LEU A 16 -31.01 26.03 -16.59
CA LEU A 16 -32.35 25.47 -16.81
C LEU A 16 -32.62 24.21 -15.98
N LEU A 17 -31.58 23.42 -15.72
CA LEU A 17 -31.65 22.19 -14.93
C LEU A 17 -31.41 22.43 -13.43
N ASP A 18 -31.19 23.68 -13.03
CA ASP A 18 -30.90 24.09 -11.66
C ASP A 18 -29.67 23.38 -11.05
N VAL A 19 -28.64 23.14 -11.88
CA VAL A 19 -27.37 22.50 -11.50
C VAL A 19 -26.23 23.51 -11.62
N PRO A 20 -25.30 23.60 -10.65
CA PRO A 20 -24.10 24.41 -10.79
C PRO A 20 -23.26 23.97 -11.99
N ILE A 21 -22.76 24.92 -12.79
CA ILE A 21 -21.91 24.60 -13.95
C ILE A 21 -20.64 23.83 -13.57
N ALA A 22 -20.12 24.06 -12.36
CA ALA A 22 -18.96 23.33 -11.85
C ALA A 22 -19.20 21.81 -11.79
N SER A 23 -20.44 21.38 -11.51
CA SER A 23 -20.81 19.97 -11.46
C SER A 23 -20.74 19.29 -12.84
N TYR A 24 -20.99 20.03 -13.93
CA TYR A 24 -20.86 19.50 -15.29
C TYR A 24 -19.40 19.22 -15.64
N TYR A 25 -18.50 20.14 -15.30
CA TYR A 25 -17.06 19.98 -15.57
C TYR A 25 -16.35 19.08 -14.56
N TYR A 26 -16.98 18.79 -13.43
CA TYR A 26 -16.45 17.85 -12.45
C TYR A 26 -16.36 16.45 -13.06
N LYS A 27 -15.14 16.03 -13.39
CA LYS A 27 -14.84 14.64 -13.74
C LYS A 27 -14.39 13.90 -12.50
N ASN A 28 -15.10 12.84 -12.15
CA ASN A 28 -14.61 11.91 -11.14
C ASN A 28 -13.34 11.23 -11.67
N VAL A 29 -12.23 11.38 -10.97
CA VAL A 29 -11.03 10.61 -11.28
C VAL A 29 -11.34 9.15 -10.96
N THR A 30 -11.58 8.34 -11.98
CA THR A 30 -11.89 6.92 -11.82
C THR A 30 -10.68 6.21 -11.21
N LYS A 31 -10.85 5.66 -10.02
CA LYS A 31 -9.82 4.94 -9.24
C LYS A 31 -9.46 3.55 -9.79
N THR A 32 -9.68 3.30 -11.08
CA THR A 32 -9.48 1.98 -11.69
C THR A 32 -8.02 1.53 -11.55
N GLU A 33 -7.09 2.45 -11.74
CA GLU A 33 -5.65 2.24 -11.50
C GLU A 33 -5.34 1.80 -10.06
N GLU A 34 -6.08 2.32 -9.07
CA GLU A 34 -5.86 1.96 -7.66
C GLU A 34 -6.32 0.53 -7.36
N LYS A 35 -7.40 0.05 -8.01
CA LYS A 35 -7.86 -1.34 -7.87
C LYS A 35 -6.81 -2.34 -8.35
N ASN A 36 -6.17 -2.07 -9.49
CA ASN A 36 -5.09 -2.90 -10.02
C ASN A 36 -3.89 -2.92 -9.07
N LEU A 37 -3.52 -1.76 -8.50
CA LEU A 37 -2.45 -1.65 -7.51
C LEU A 37 -2.76 -2.43 -6.22
N HIS A 38 -4.01 -2.41 -5.73
CA HIS A 38 -4.40 -3.20 -4.56
C HIS A 38 -4.25 -4.71 -4.81
N ALA A 39 -4.72 -5.19 -5.98
CA ALA A 39 -4.56 -6.59 -6.35
C ALA A 39 -3.08 -6.97 -6.43
N ARG A 40 -2.25 -6.13 -7.04
CA ARG A 40 -0.81 -6.39 -7.17
C ARG A 40 -0.10 -6.39 -5.81
N MET A 41 -0.41 -5.44 -4.93
CA MET A 41 0.12 -5.42 -3.57
C MET A 41 -0.20 -6.70 -2.79
N LYS A 42 -1.42 -7.25 -2.94
CA LYS A 42 -1.80 -8.53 -2.30
C LYS A 42 -0.98 -9.70 -2.83
N VAL A 43 -0.75 -9.76 -4.14
CA VAL A 43 0.10 -10.81 -4.75
C VAL A 43 1.53 -10.73 -4.21
N ILE A 44 2.15 -9.55 -4.23
CA ILE A 44 3.51 -9.35 -3.70
C ILE A 44 3.57 -9.74 -2.22
N HIS A 45 2.56 -9.34 -1.44
CA HIS A 45 2.49 -9.62 -0.02
C HIS A 45 2.43 -11.12 0.27
N HIS A 46 1.55 -11.84 -0.43
CA HIS A 46 1.41 -13.28 -0.29
C HIS A 46 2.69 -14.02 -0.69
N ASN A 47 3.29 -13.64 -1.84
CA ASN A 47 4.53 -14.23 -2.33
C ASN A 47 5.73 -14.03 -1.38
N ASN A 48 5.68 -13.00 -0.53
CA ASN A 48 6.73 -12.72 0.43
C ASN A 48 6.34 -13.07 1.87
N PHE A 49 5.56 -14.14 2.06
CA PHE A 49 5.18 -14.64 3.40
C PHE A 49 4.65 -13.52 4.31
N GLU A 50 3.90 -12.60 3.72
CA GLU A 50 3.29 -11.46 4.38
C GLU A 50 4.30 -10.51 5.08
N SER A 51 5.60 -10.68 4.85
CA SER A 51 6.64 -9.98 5.63
C SER A 51 6.91 -8.56 5.13
N TYR A 52 6.41 -8.19 3.95
CA TYR A 52 6.69 -6.90 3.33
C TYR A 52 5.86 -5.76 3.92
N GLY A 53 6.54 -4.87 4.63
CA GLY A 53 6.04 -3.56 5.03
C GLY A 53 6.28 -2.47 3.99
N ARG A 54 5.83 -1.24 4.32
CA ARG A 54 5.83 -0.06 3.43
C ARG A 54 7.12 0.14 2.62
N ARG A 55 8.29 0.04 3.27
CA ARG A 55 9.59 0.25 2.61
C ARG A 55 9.92 -0.84 1.59
N ARG A 56 9.67 -2.11 1.92
CA ARG A 56 9.94 -3.24 1.01
C ARG A 56 8.91 -3.30 -0.11
N MET A 57 7.64 -3.02 0.21
CA MET A 57 6.57 -2.89 -0.77
C MET A 57 6.87 -1.81 -1.82
N LYS A 58 7.42 -0.65 -1.40
CA LYS A 58 7.89 0.38 -2.32
C LYS A 58 8.94 -0.11 -3.30
N LYS A 59 9.94 -0.86 -2.80
CA LYS A 59 10.99 -1.42 -3.67
C LYS A 59 10.42 -2.44 -4.65
N ALA A 60 9.56 -3.34 -4.18
CA ALA A 60 8.92 -4.37 -5.01
C ALA A 60 8.03 -3.76 -6.12
N LEU A 61 7.25 -2.73 -5.79
CA LEU A 61 6.44 -2.02 -6.77
C LEU A 61 7.30 -1.23 -7.76
N ALA A 62 8.39 -0.61 -7.30
CA ALA A 62 9.32 0.10 -8.19
C ALA A 62 10.01 -0.85 -9.18
N SER A 63 10.37 -2.07 -8.76
CA SER A 63 10.92 -3.09 -9.68
C SER A 63 9.92 -3.57 -10.74
N GLU A 64 8.61 -3.41 -10.48
CA GLU A 64 7.55 -3.70 -11.44
C GLU A 64 7.15 -2.48 -12.30
N GLY A 65 7.87 -1.35 -12.15
CA GLY A 65 7.63 -0.11 -12.89
C GLY A 65 6.70 0.89 -12.18
N PHE A 66 6.13 0.55 -11.02
CA PHE A 66 5.23 1.43 -10.27
C PHE A 66 6.00 2.35 -9.31
N HIS A 67 6.26 3.57 -9.76
CA HIS A 67 6.98 4.59 -8.99
C HIS A 67 6.00 5.39 -8.11
N LEU A 68 5.74 4.89 -6.90
CA LEU A 68 4.82 5.52 -5.96
C LEU A 68 5.53 6.11 -4.73
N GLY A 69 5.00 7.23 -4.23
CA GLY A 69 5.45 7.85 -2.98
C GLY A 69 5.15 6.97 -1.76
N GLN A 70 5.97 7.09 -0.71
CA GLN A 70 5.84 6.27 0.50
C GLN A 70 4.49 6.45 1.20
N PHE A 71 3.95 7.67 1.24
CA PHE A 71 2.63 7.95 1.83
C PHE A 71 1.49 7.35 1.00
N LYS A 72 1.58 7.40 -0.33
CA LYS A 72 0.60 6.75 -1.22
C LYS A 72 0.60 5.24 -1.04
N ILE A 73 1.78 4.62 -0.94
CA ILE A 73 1.90 3.19 -0.66
C ILE A 73 1.31 2.85 0.71
N ALA A 74 1.60 3.63 1.75
CA ALA A 74 1.04 3.41 3.08
C ALA A 74 -0.50 3.45 3.09
N ARG A 75 -1.08 4.40 2.36
CA ARG A 75 -2.52 4.51 2.16
C ARG A 75 -3.08 3.29 1.42
N LEU A 76 -2.50 2.95 0.26
CA LEU A 76 -2.95 1.81 -0.55
C LEU A 76 -2.83 0.48 0.18
N MET A 77 -1.77 0.28 0.98
CA MET A 77 -1.62 -0.90 1.84
C MET A 77 -2.74 -0.97 2.89
N LYS A 78 -3.06 0.16 3.54
CA LYS A 78 -4.16 0.23 4.52
C LYS A 78 -5.50 -0.07 3.86
N GLU A 79 -5.79 0.54 2.72
CA GLU A 79 -7.01 0.30 1.94
C GLU A 79 -7.10 -1.15 1.43
N ALA A 80 -5.98 -1.78 1.08
CA ALA A 80 -5.92 -3.18 0.66
C ALA A 80 -5.94 -4.21 1.81
N GLY A 81 -5.83 -3.77 3.06
CA GLY A 81 -5.70 -4.66 4.24
C GLY A 81 -4.35 -5.37 4.33
N VAL A 82 -3.29 -4.84 3.70
CA VAL A 82 -1.95 -5.44 3.66
C VAL A 82 -1.13 -4.95 4.86
N ILE A 83 -0.81 -5.86 5.78
CA ILE A 83 -0.08 -5.57 7.02
C ILE A 83 1.11 -6.51 7.13
N ALA A 84 2.31 -5.97 7.33
CA ALA A 84 3.51 -6.79 7.46
C ALA A 84 3.45 -7.69 8.70
N ASN A 85 3.64 -8.98 8.49
CA ASN A 85 3.84 -9.94 9.56
C ASN A 85 5.26 -9.76 10.14
N VAL A 86 5.33 -9.63 11.47
CA VAL A 86 6.59 -9.43 12.22
C VAL A 86 6.55 -10.36 13.44
N PRO A 87 7.65 -11.07 13.74
CA PRO A 87 7.70 -11.92 14.94
C PRO A 87 7.47 -11.06 16.20
N LYS A 88 6.45 -11.42 16.98
CA LYS A 88 6.05 -10.66 18.18
C LYS A 88 6.95 -10.88 19.38
N LYS A 89 7.60 -12.05 19.49
CA LYS A 89 8.48 -12.40 20.60
C LYS A 89 9.93 -12.42 20.10
N PRO A 90 10.85 -11.64 20.70
CA PRO A 90 12.26 -11.85 20.47
C PRO A 90 12.64 -13.24 21.00
N HIS A 91 13.53 -13.92 20.29
CA HIS A 91 14.13 -15.16 20.79
C HIS A 91 14.94 -14.84 22.05
N TYR A 92 14.63 -15.52 23.15
CA TYR A 92 15.37 -15.37 24.41
C TYR A 92 16.45 -16.44 24.51
N TYR A 93 17.69 -16.02 24.72
CA TYR A 93 18.76 -16.91 25.13
C TYR A 93 18.91 -16.84 26.65
N PRO A 94 18.88 -17.97 27.38
CA PRO A 94 19.20 -17.97 28.80
C PRO A 94 20.64 -17.48 28.98
N SER A 95 20.81 -16.39 29.72
CA SER A 95 22.14 -15.81 29.98
C SER A 95 22.95 -16.68 30.93
N GLY A 96 24.27 -16.76 30.69
CA GLY A 96 25.24 -17.25 31.66
C GLY A 96 25.32 -18.77 31.91
N LYS A 97 24.48 -19.60 31.27
CA LYS A 97 24.58 -21.06 31.39
C LYS A 97 25.17 -21.67 30.12
N GLN A 98 26.28 -22.38 30.26
CA GLN A 98 26.85 -23.19 29.18
C GLN A 98 25.83 -24.26 28.78
N MET A 99 25.47 -24.28 27.50
CA MET A 99 24.62 -25.35 26.97
C MET A 99 25.46 -26.60 26.75
N PRO A 100 24.98 -27.81 27.10
CA PRO A 100 25.74 -29.06 26.92
C PRO A 100 26.18 -29.29 25.47
N ASN A 101 25.38 -28.83 24.52
CA ASN A 101 25.59 -28.99 23.08
C ASN A 101 26.52 -27.92 22.46
N ILE A 102 26.88 -26.87 23.20
CA ILE A 102 27.71 -25.76 22.71
C ILE A 102 28.77 -25.42 23.76
N PRO A 103 29.88 -26.19 23.82
CA PRO A 103 30.92 -25.97 24.81
C PRO A 103 31.71 -24.67 24.55
N ASN A 104 32.12 -23.98 25.62
CA ASN A 104 32.99 -22.80 25.54
C ASN A 104 34.44 -23.20 25.26
N LEU A 105 34.76 -23.57 24.02
CA LEU A 105 36.08 -24.03 23.59
C LEU A 105 37.19 -22.97 23.80
N LEU A 106 36.83 -21.70 23.76
CA LEU A 106 37.75 -20.56 23.91
C LEU A 106 38.01 -20.18 25.37
N GLN A 107 37.32 -20.81 26.33
CA GLN A 107 37.36 -20.47 27.77
C GLN A 107 37.22 -18.96 28.06
N ARG A 108 36.52 -18.25 27.19
CA ARG A 108 36.39 -16.78 27.30
C ARG A 108 35.46 -16.45 28.46
N LYS A 109 35.96 -15.64 29.39
CA LYS A 109 35.17 -15.09 30.51
C LYS A 109 34.33 -13.93 29.99
N PHE A 110 33.05 -14.16 29.74
CA PHE A 110 32.08 -13.12 29.44
C PHE A 110 31.55 -12.56 30.77
N ASN A 111 32.08 -11.43 31.21
CA ASN A 111 31.54 -10.71 32.36
C ASN A 111 30.31 -9.90 31.88
N PRO A 112 29.15 -10.03 32.56
CA PRO A 112 27.94 -9.28 32.22
C PRO A 112 28.06 -7.78 32.51
#